data_AF-A0A941HRK4-F1
#
_entry.id   AF-A0A941HRK4-F1
#
_cell.length_a   1.000
_cell.length_b   1.000
_cell.length_c   1.000
_cell.angle_alpha   90.00
_cell.angle_beta   90.00
_cell.angle_gamma   90.00
#
_symmetry.space_group_name_H-M   'P 1'
#
loop_
_entity.id
_entity.type
_entity.pdbx_description
1 polymer ?
#
loop_
_entity_poly.entity_id
_entity_poly.type
_entity_poly.pdbx_seq_one_letter_code
_entity_poly.pdbx_strand_id
1 'polypeptide(L)' 'MSDLIDFLDRLEKSKIYYRLNKVRDGIMVEVSLPGERWEVEYMKDGTIEIEKFVSDSQIFSENELEVLFANFSD' A
#
# COMPACT_ATOMS: atom_id res chain seq x y z
N MET A 1 16.19 -8.10 -9.52
CA MET A 1 15.76 -9.11 -8.52
C MET A 1 16.49 -8.92 -7.19
N SER A 2 17.81 -8.61 -7.16
CA SER A 2 18.47 -8.19 -5.91
C SER A 2 17.82 -6.95 -5.30
N ASP A 3 17.46 -5.96 -6.12
CA ASP A 3 16.88 -4.70 -5.61
C ASP A 3 15.56 -4.86 -4.83
N LEU A 4 14.75 -5.88 -5.16
CA LEU A 4 13.53 -6.18 -4.39
C LEU A 4 13.90 -6.87 -3.07
N ILE A 5 14.74 -7.91 -3.11
CA ILE A 5 15.17 -8.61 -1.89
C ILE A 5 15.89 -7.64 -0.94
N ASP A 6 16.80 -6.82 -1.44
CA ASP A 6 17.52 -5.80 -0.65
C ASP A 6 16.55 -4.79 -0.02
N PHE A 7 15.47 -4.44 -0.72
CA PHE A 7 14.42 -3.60 -0.16
C PHE A 7 13.65 -4.31 0.96
N LEU A 8 13.27 -5.57 0.77
CA LEU A 8 12.60 -6.37 1.81
C LEU A 8 13.49 -6.57 3.04
N ASP A 9 14.77 -6.90 2.86
CA ASP A 9 15.74 -7.04 3.94
C ASP A 9 15.86 -5.74 4.76
N ARG A 10 15.79 -4.57 4.10
CA ARG A 10 15.79 -3.28 4.79
C ARG A 10 14.50 -3.03 5.58
N LEU A 11 13.35 -3.46 5.07
CA LEU A 11 12.08 -3.40 5.81
C LEU A 11 12.13 -4.30 7.04
N GLU A 12 12.58 -5.55 6.89
CA GLU A 12 12.71 -6.52 7.98
C GLU A 12 13.68 -6.03 9.06
N LYS A 13 14.87 -5.55 8.67
CA LYS A 13 15.86 -4.98 9.59
C LYS A 13 15.31 -3.79 10.37
N SER A 14 14.43 -3.01 9.74
CA SER A 14 13.78 -1.84 10.35
C SER A 14 12.50 -2.21 11.10
N LYS A 15 12.11 -3.49 11.14
CA LYS A 15 10.85 -3.99 11.73
C LYS A 15 9.60 -3.31 11.15
N ILE A 16 9.66 -2.92 9.88
CA ILE A 16 8.53 -2.35 9.16
C ILE A 16 7.73 -3.51 8.57
N TYR A 17 6.45 -3.60 8.94
CA TYR A 17 5.58 -4.64 8.42
C TYR A 17 5.23 -4.40 6.95
N TYR A 18 5.26 -5.48 6.17
CA TYR A 18 4.84 -5.45 4.77
C TYR A 18 4.15 -6.76 4.37
N ARG A 19 3.42 -6.71 3.26
CA ARG A 19 2.88 -7.88 2.55
C ARG A 19 3.29 -7.83 1.08
N LEU A 20 3.52 -8.99 0.50
CA LEU A 20 3.73 -9.12 -0.94
C LEU A 20 2.44 -9.50 -1.64
N ASN A 21 2.20 -8.90 -2.80
CA ASN A 21 1.07 -9.22 -3.66
C ASN A 21 1.48 -9.28 -5.13
N LYS A 22 0.74 -10.04 -5.96
CA LYS A 22 0.90 -10.04 -7.41
C LYS A 22 -0.14 -9.10 -8.01
N VAL A 23 0.30 -8.03 -8.64
CA VAL A 23 -0.56 -7.05 -9.31
C VAL A 23 -0.25 -7.05 -10.80
N ARG A 24 -1.28 -6.97 -11.66
CA ARG A 24 -1.14 -6.85 -13.13
C ARG A 24 0.07 -7.62 -13.68
N ASP A 25 1.13 -6.90 -14.03
CA ASP A 25 2.41 -7.38 -14.58
C ASP A 25 3.59 -7.10 -13.64
N GLY A 26 3.40 -7.13 -12.31
CA GLY A 26 4.42 -6.79 -11.32
C GLY A 26 4.20 -7.45 -9.95
N ILE A 27 5.11 -7.14 -9.03
CA ILE A 27 5.03 -7.49 -7.60
C ILE A 27 4.84 -6.21 -6.79
N MET A 28 3.80 -6.16 -5.97
CA MET A 28 3.56 -5.06 -5.04
C MET A 28 4.06 -5.43 -3.65
N VAL A 29 4.76 -4.49 -3.03
CA VAL A 29 5.07 -4.49 -1.61
C VAL A 29 4.13 -3.49 -0.94
N GLU A 30 3.14 -3.98 -0.22
CA GLU A 30 2.26 -3.16 0.60
C GLU A 30 2.91 -2.97 1.98
N VAL A 31 3.32 -1.74 2.28
CA VAL A 31 3.99 -1.37 3.53
C VAL A 31 2.97 -0.71 4.46
N SER A 32 2.82 -1.24 5.68
CA SER A 32 1.92 -0.67 6.68
C SER A 32 2.69 0.20 7.66
N LEU A 33 2.29 1.47 7.77
CA LEU A 33 2.86 2.46 8.67
C LEU A 33 1.75 3.03 9.58
N PRO A 34 2.09 3.63 10.72
CA PRO A 34 1.10 4.36 11.52
C PRO A 34 0.49 5.51 10.71
N GLY A 35 -0.81 5.44 10.44
CA GLY A 35 -1.54 6.46 9.68
C GLY A 35 -1.26 6.48 8.17
N GLU A 36 -0.43 5.56 7.66
CA GLU A 36 -0.11 5.51 6.23
C GLU A 36 -0.05 4.08 5.72
N ARG A 37 -0.35 3.89 4.44
CA ARG A 37 -0.13 2.65 3.71
C ARG A 37 0.55 2.99 2.40
N TRP A 38 1.70 2.39 2.14
CA TRP A 38 2.43 2.64 0.90
C TRP A 38 2.34 1.40 0.03
N GLU A 39 2.08 1.59 -1.25
CA GLU A 39 2.15 0.55 -2.26
C GLU A 39 3.40 0.81 -3.11
N VAL A 40 4.34 -0.13 -3.10
CA VAL A 40 5.56 -0.07 -3.92
C VAL A 40 5.49 -1.19 -4.95
N GLU A 41 5.19 -0.86 -6.20
CA GLU A 41 5.05 -1.81 -7.30
C GLU A 41 6.35 -1.92 -8.11
N TYR A 42 6.87 -3.14 -8.22
CA TYR A 42 7.97 -3.51 -9.11
C TYR A 42 7.40 -4.14 -10.37
N MET A 43 7.38 -3.38 -11.46
CA MET A 43 6.78 -3.78 -12.74
C MET A 43 7.73 -4.65 -13.56
N LYS A 44 7.18 -5.49 -14.45
CA LYS A 44 7.95 -6.41 -15.31
C LYS A 44 8.92 -5.69 -16.26
N ASP A 45 8.64 -4.46 -16.65
CA ASP A 45 9.51 -3.63 -17.49
C ASP A 45 10.67 -2.99 -16.70
N GLY A 46 10.70 -3.16 -15.37
CA GLY A 46 11.69 -2.59 -14.47
C GLY A 46 11.29 -1.25 -13.85
N THR A 47 10.13 -0.70 -14.20
CA THR A 47 9.59 0.51 -13.58
C THR A 47 9.22 0.24 -12.12
N ILE A 48 9.49 1.21 -11.24
CA ILE A 48 9.03 1.20 -9.86
C ILE A 48 8.02 2.32 -9.67
N GLU A 49 6.80 1.96 -9.28
CA GLU A 49 5.73 2.90 -8.97
C GLU A 49 5.49 2.92 -7.45
N ILE A 50 5.30 4.11 -6.88
CA ILE A 50 5.06 4.27 -5.44
C ILE A 50 3.83 5.14 -5.24
N GLU A 51 2.80 4.57 -4.62
CA GLU A 51 1.61 5.30 -4.17
C GLU A 51 1.58 5.34 -2.64
N LYS A 52 1.15 6.48 -2.09
CA LYS A 52 1.06 6.69 -0.64
C LYS A 52 -0.38 7.06 -0.27
N PHE A 53 -0.99 6.21 0.54
CA PHE A 53 -2.27 6.48 1.18
C PHE A 53 -1.99 7.03 2.57
N VAL A 54 -2.35 8.30 2.79
CA VAL A 54 -2.12 9.01 4.05
C VAL A 54 -3.46 9.26 4.71
N SER A 55 -3.60 8.87 5.98
CA SER A 55 -4.77 9.16 6.78
C SER A 55 -4.90 10.66 7.02
N ASP A 56 -6.11 11.19 6.90
CA ASP A 56 -6.46 12.54 7.31
C ASP A 56 -6.54 12.72 8.84
N SER A 57 -6.26 11.64 9.60
CA SER A 57 -6.35 11.55 11.05
C SER A 57 -7.75 11.81 11.62
N GLN A 58 -8.79 11.80 10.79
CA GLN A 58 -10.17 11.98 11.24
C GLN A 58 -10.81 10.63 11.55
N ILE A 59 -11.67 10.62 12.57
CA ILE A 59 -12.47 9.46 12.95
C ILE A 59 -13.94 9.86 12.79
N PHE A 60 -14.64 9.14 11.94
CA PHE A 60 -16.04 9.40 11.63
C PHE A 60 -16.96 8.37 12.29
N SER A 61 -18.24 8.72 12.39
CA SER A 61 -19.29 7.81 12.91
C SER A 61 -19.84 6.91 11.81
N GLU A 62 -20.69 5.95 12.20
CA GLU A 62 -21.41 5.04 11.28
C GLU A 62 -22.23 5.75 10.19
N ASN A 63 -22.56 7.03 10.37
CA ASN A 63 -23.25 7.83 9.35
C ASN A 63 -22.49 7.92 8.02
N GLU A 64 -21.16 7.80 8.02
CA GLU A 64 -20.38 7.79 6.77
C GLU A 64 -20.63 6.55 5.91
N LEU A 65 -21.23 5.49 6.46
CA LEU A 65 -21.64 4.33 5.67
C LEU A 65 -22.74 4.69 4.67
N GLU A 66 -23.67 5.58 5.03
CA GLU A 66 -24.71 6.06 4.10
C GLU A 66 -24.08 6.88 2.96
N VAL A 67 -23.08 7.71 3.27
CA VAL A 67 -22.32 8.49 2.28
C VAL A 67 -21.56 7.55 1.32
N LEU A 68 -20.93 6.50 1.87
CA LEU A 68 -20.23 5.48 1.09
C LEU A 68 -21.16 4.83 0.06
N PHE A 69 -22.31 4.33 0.49
CA PHE A 69 -23.24 3.66 -0.43
C PHE A 69 -23.90 4.64 -1.40
N ALA A 70 -24.26 5.85 -0.96
CA ALA A 70 -24.89 6.84 -1.85
C ALA A 70 -23.98 7.32 -2.98
N ASN A 71 -22.67 7.41 -2.74
CA ASN A 71 -21.72 8.01 -3.70
C ASN A 71 -20.91 6.97 -4.49
N PHE A 72 -20.78 5.73 -4.00
CA PHE A 72 -19.88 4.74 -4.57
C PHE A 72 -20.54 3.38 -4.86
N SER A 73 -21.87 3.29 -4.83
CA SER A 73 -22.59 2.13 -5.39
C SER A 73 -22.79 2.29 -6.90
N ASP A 74 -22.46 1.25 -7.67
CA ASP A 74 -22.82 1.12 -9.10
C ASP A 74 -24.31 0.84 -9.33
#